data_AF-A0A955HL16-F1
#
_entry.id   AF-A0A955HL16-F1
#
_cell.length_a   1.000
_cell.length_b   1.000
_cell.length_c   1.000
_cell.angle_alpha   90.00
_cell.angle_beta   90.00
_cell.angle_gamma   90.00
#
_symmetry.space_group_name_H-M   'P 1'
#
loop_
_entity.id
_entity.type
_entity.pdbx_description
1 polymer ?
#
loop_
_entity_poly.entity_id
_entity_poly.type
_entity_poly.pdbx_seq_one_letter_code
_entity_poly.pdbx_strand_id
1 'polypeptide(L)'
;MTQKATTIKITPWAFASFFIGVFLATNVFVAFAEEDVKKLEDKAEKVEEDIKDAQQEVVQKQQELTNIKGALYVTQNEINKTETQIAKTEEEISRTEKEIAELEKNLTFQKTVLQEVLRQIYYSNQEPVVTALFSSHGNLADLWDDADHMGTLKDKTGEVIDDIESKQEQINSRKNELKKIKDDRGELLKKKESQEQSLQAQHAQTQTDLRKKESTLGELNQKLAKIKSDLSELLGESYDAKDIIDAAKFASKKTGVRKDYLLGVLVVESDLGRYTGGCTYKESNMSDYRQKIFKDIAEELDYNYKKLKLSCPPRSYKGTGGAMGVAQFMPDTWLGYKASIAVHTGHNPPDPWSLTDGVMAMALKLAKVDGVTSHKKSAEAKAYCVYLAGGNWANYCDDSGTNYGDLVLYWADNYEKKL
;
A
#
# COMPACT_ATOMS: atom_id res chain seq x y z
N MET A 1 -54.26 -79.92 42.10
CA MET A 1 -54.82 -79.56 40.79
C MET A 1 -55.90 -78.51 41.00
N THR A 2 -55.55 -77.23 40.92
CA THR A 2 -56.46 -76.08 40.78
C THR A 2 -55.64 -74.80 40.90
N GLN A 3 -55.59 -73.98 39.85
CA GLN A 3 -55.92 -72.55 39.97
C GLN A 3 -56.04 -71.90 38.59
N LYS A 4 -57.18 -71.25 38.38
CA LYS A 4 -57.53 -70.43 37.23
C LYS A 4 -56.82 -69.09 37.34
N ALA A 5 -56.34 -68.56 36.20
CA ALA A 5 -56.00 -67.15 36.07
C ALA A 5 -56.95 -66.51 35.04
N THR A 6 -57.76 -65.58 35.54
CA THR A 6 -58.71 -64.76 34.79
C THR A 6 -57.98 -63.52 34.29
N THR A 7 -58.03 -63.23 32.99
CA THR A 7 -57.52 -61.96 32.43
C THR A 7 -58.69 -61.11 31.97
N ILE A 8 -58.85 -59.95 32.60
CA ILE A 8 -59.86 -58.93 32.32
C ILE A 8 -59.27 -57.95 31.29
N LYS A 9 -60.03 -57.65 30.24
CA LYS A 9 -59.73 -56.60 29.24
C LYS A 9 -60.11 -55.23 29.81
N ILE A 10 -59.25 -54.23 29.64
CA ILE A 10 -59.59 -52.81 29.84
C ILE A 10 -59.08 -52.01 28.65
N THR A 11 -60.01 -51.26 28.05
CA THR A 11 -59.85 -50.31 26.94
C THR A 11 -59.23 -48.97 27.37
N PRO A 12 -58.69 -48.17 26.43
CA PRO A 12 -57.95 -46.96 26.74
C PRO A 12 -58.87 -45.72 26.76
N TRP A 13 -58.68 -44.81 27.72
CA TRP A 13 -58.63 -43.36 27.49
C TRP A 13 -58.31 -42.56 28.76
N ALA A 14 -57.52 -41.50 28.53
CA ALA A 14 -57.27 -40.31 29.36
C ALA A 14 -56.50 -40.47 30.68
N PHE A 15 -55.29 -39.91 30.73
CA PHE A 15 -54.97 -38.82 31.67
C PHE A 15 -53.73 -38.05 31.18
N ALA A 16 -53.97 -36.83 30.70
CA ALA A 16 -52.97 -35.80 30.55
C ALA A 16 -52.59 -35.23 31.92
N SER A 17 -51.35 -34.73 32.04
CA SER A 17 -50.81 -33.78 33.05
C SER A 17 -49.59 -34.32 33.80
N PHE A 18 -48.41 -34.17 33.21
CA PHE A 18 -47.17 -33.92 33.96
C PHE A 18 -46.06 -33.54 32.97
N PHE A 19 -45.80 -32.25 32.74
CA PHE A 19 -44.51 -31.70 32.25
C PHE A 19 -44.60 -30.16 32.23
N ILE A 20 -44.72 -29.56 33.43
CA ILE A 20 -44.37 -28.16 33.67
C ILE A 20 -43.19 -28.22 34.62
N GLY A 21 -41.97 -27.93 34.15
CA GLY A 21 -40.82 -27.88 35.04
C GLY A 21 -39.45 -28.17 34.45
N VAL A 22 -39.13 -27.80 33.19
CA VAL A 22 -37.74 -27.65 32.71
C VAL A 22 -37.69 -26.61 31.59
N PHE A 23 -37.93 -25.33 31.88
CA PHE A 23 -37.78 -24.25 30.88
C PHE A 23 -37.12 -22.97 31.41
N LEU A 24 -36.45 -23.03 32.57
CA LEU A 24 -35.81 -21.85 33.19
C LEU A 24 -34.28 -21.89 33.25
N ALA A 25 -33.61 -22.94 32.76
CA ALA A 25 -32.15 -23.01 32.74
C ALA A 25 -31.50 -22.58 31.41
N THR A 26 -32.28 -22.40 30.34
CA THR A 26 -31.76 -21.98 29.02
C THR A 26 -31.63 -20.47 28.86
N ASN A 27 -32.37 -19.67 29.63
CA ASN A 27 -32.34 -18.20 29.49
C ASN A 27 -31.13 -17.53 30.14
N VAL A 28 -30.45 -18.21 31.07
CA VAL A 28 -29.27 -17.62 31.75
C VAL A 28 -28.01 -17.78 30.89
N PHE A 29 -27.83 -18.91 30.20
CA PHE A 29 -26.66 -19.12 29.32
C PHE A 29 -26.71 -18.28 28.03
N VAL A 30 -27.91 -18.00 27.49
CA VAL A 30 -28.07 -17.17 26.29
C VAL A 30 -27.72 -15.70 26.55
N ALA A 31 -28.09 -15.15 27.71
CA ALA A 31 -27.81 -13.75 28.05
C ALA A 31 -26.31 -13.44 28.24
N PHE A 32 -25.53 -14.40 28.77
CA PHE A 32 -24.08 -14.23 28.90
C PHE A 32 -23.34 -14.37 27.55
N ALA A 33 -23.79 -15.27 26.67
CA ALA A 33 -23.22 -15.41 25.33
C ALA A 33 -23.48 -14.17 24.46
N GLU A 34 -24.66 -13.56 24.56
CA GLU A 34 -25.02 -12.34 23.81
C GLU A 34 -24.18 -11.11 24.22
N GLU A 35 -23.87 -10.98 25.50
CA GLU A 35 -22.99 -9.89 26.00
C GLU A 35 -21.53 -10.07 25.56
N ASP A 36 -21.02 -11.29 25.52
CA ASP A 36 -19.66 -11.60 25.09
C ASP A 36 -19.49 -11.51 23.56
N VAL A 37 -20.49 -11.91 22.79
CA VAL A 37 -20.56 -11.72 21.32
C VAL A 37 -20.51 -10.23 20.99
N LYS A 38 -21.36 -9.41 21.61
CA LYS A 38 -21.39 -7.96 21.37
C LYS A 38 -20.07 -7.28 21.69
N LYS A 39 -19.40 -7.66 22.79
CA LYS A 39 -18.07 -7.14 23.14
C LYS A 39 -16.99 -7.52 22.12
N LEU A 40 -17.10 -8.69 21.49
CA LEU A 40 -16.17 -9.12 20.44
C LEU A 40 -16.47 -8.44 19.10
N GLU A 41 -17.74 -8.19 18.77
CA GLU A 41 -18.16 -7.39 17.62
C GLU A 41 -17.66 -5.94 17.71
N ASP A 42 -17.86 -5.28 18.87
CA ASP A 42 -17.36 -3.92 19.12
C ASP A 42 -15.82 -3.86 19.00
N LYS A 43 -15.12 -4.91 19.45
CA LYS A 43 -13.66 -5.03 19.28
C LYS A 43 -13.26 -5.27 17.82
N ALA A 44 -14.03 -6.05 17.08
CA ALA A 44 -13.77 -6.32 15.66
C ALA A 44 -13.95 -5.04 14.84
N GLU A 45 -15.04 -4.30 15.05
CA GLU A 45 -15.30 -3.01 14.38
C GLU A 45 -14.16 -2.01 14.66
N LYS A 46 -13.72 -1.91 15.92
CA LYS A 46 -12.60 -1.05 16.29
C LYS A 46 -11.28 -1.47 15.64
N VAL A 47 -10.97 -2.77 15.58
CA VAL A 47 -9.77 -3.27 14.90
C VAL A 47 -9.86 -3.06 13.38
N GLU A 48 -11.05 -3.13 12.78
CA GLU A 48 -11.26 -2.84 11.36
C GLU A 48 -11.11 -1.36 11.03
N GLU A 49 -11.55 -0.48 11.93
CA GLU A 49 -11.27 0.96 11.85
C GLU A 49 -9.76 1.23 11.97
N ASP A 50 -9.09 0.63 12.97
CA ASP A 50 -7.63 0.72 13.13
C ASP A 50 -6.87 0.20 11.89
N ILE A 51 -7.36 -0.86 11.23
CA ILE A 51 -6.80 -1.39 9.97
C ILE A 51 -6.98 -0.38 8.84
N LYS A 52 -8.17 0.21 8.70
CA LYS A 52 -8.44 1.19 7.65
C LYS A 52 -7.56 2.43 7.81
N ASP A 53 -7.40 2.92 9.05
CA ASP A 53 -6.54 4.04 9.36
C ASP A 53 -5.07 3.69 9.10
N ALA A 54 -4.61 2.51 9.53
CA ALA A 54 -3.26 2.03 9.24
C ALA A 54 -3.00 1.84 7.72
N GLN A 55 -3.99 1.39 6.94
CA GLN A 55 -3.90 1.30 5.48
C GLN A 55 -3.77 2.69 4.82
N GLN A 56 -4.55 3.67 5.29
CA GLN A 56 -4.43 5.05 4.81
C GLN A 56 -3.05 5.64 5.14
N GLU A 57 -2.54 5.42 6.34
CA GLU A 57 -1.20 5.85 6.74
C GLU A 57 -0.09 5.17 5.90
N VAL A 58 -0.23 3.88 5.57
CA VAL A 58 0.71 3.18 4.67
C VAL A 58 0.71 3.83 3.28
N VAL A 59 -0.46 4.13 2.72
CA VAL A 59 -0.56 4.83 1.42
C VAL A 59 0.10 6.22 1.50
N GLN A 60 -0.13 6.97 2.58
CA GLN A 60 0.52 8.25 2.80
C GLN A 60 2.04 8.13 2.94
N LYS A 61 2.55 7.17 3.72
CA LYS A 61 3.99 6.92 3.88
C LYS A 61 4.64 6.44 2.58
N GLN A 62 3.94 5.68 1.76
CA GLN A 62 4.42 5.27 0.43
C GLN A 62 4.51 6.45 -0.54
N GLN A 63 3.54 7.38 -0.47
CA GLN A 63 3.58 8.63 -1.23
C GLN A 63 4.73 9.53 -0.75
N GLU A 64 4.92 9.65 0.57
CA GLU A 64 6.04 10.38 1.18
C GLU A 64 7.39 9.79 0.75
N LEU A 65 7.53 8.46 0.75
CA LEU A 65 8.72 7.77 0.25
C LEU A 65 8.97 8.05 -1.24
N THR A 66 7.91 8.12 -2.05
CA THR A 66 8.03 8.47 -3.48
C THR A 66 8.52 9.91 -3.67
N ASN A 67 8.00 10.84 -2.86
CA ASN A 67 8.45 12.23 -2.86
C ASN A 67 9.90 12.36 -2.38
N ILE A 68 10.28 11.64 -1.30
CA ILE A 68 11.66 11.59 -0.79
C ILE A 68 12.61 11.01 -1.83
N LYS A 69 12.21 9.97 -2.59
CA LYS A 69 13.00 9.45 -3.73
C LYS A 69 13.19 10.48 -4.84
N GLY A 70 12.15 11.26 -5.14
CA GLY A 70 12.24 12.39 -6.05
C GLY A 70 13.23 13.46 -5.55
N ALA A 71 13.12 13.85 -4.28
CA ALA A 71 14.04 14.79 -3.64
C ALA A 71 15.48 14.26 -3.62
N LEU A 72 15.70 12.97 -3.33
CA LEU A 72 17.00 12.28 -3.42
C LEU A 72 17.62 12.43 -4.80
N TYR A 73 16.84 12.23 -5.86
CA TYR A 73 17.34 12.39 -7.22
C TYR A 73 17.78 13.83 -7.52
N VAL A 74 16.97 14.82 -7.09
CA VAL A 74 17.31 16.24 -7.26
C VAL A 74 18.55 16.62 -6.45
N THR A 75 18.59 16.26 -5.16
CA THR A 75 19.72 16.54 -4.28
C THR A 75 20.99 15.82 -4.73
N GLN A 76 20.90 14.59 -5.26
CA GLN A 76 22.07 13.92 -5.84
C GLN A 76 22.63 14.69 -7.03
N ASN A 77 21.77 15.24 -7.88
CA ASN A 77 22.21 16.12 -8.98
C ASN A 77 22.86 17.41 -8.46
N GLU A 78 22.34 17.99 -7.37
CA GLU A 78 22.97 19.16 -6.72
C GLU A 78 24.31 18.82 -6.07
N ILE A 79 24.45 17.65 -5.46
CA ILE A 79 25.72 17.13 -4.92
C ILE A 79 26.72 16.98 -6.04
N ASN A 80 26.36 16.33 -7.16
CA ASN A 80 27.27 16.14 -8.30
C ASN A 80 27.72 17.49 -8.89
N LYS A 81 26.82 18.49 -8.94
CA LYS A 81 27.18 19.87 -9.34
C LYS A 81 28.16 20.50 -8.35
N THR A 82 27.91 20.33 -7.05
CA THR A 82 28.78 20.85 -5.97
C THR A 82 30.14 20.17 -5.99
N GLU A 83 30.23 18.86 -6.22
CA GLU A 83 31.49 18.13 -6.40
C GLU A 83 32.27 18.66 -7.60
N THR A 84 31.59 18.92 -8.72
CA THR A 84 32.20 19.53 -9.90
C THR A 84 32.75 20.93 -9.59
N GLN A 85 32.03 21.72 -8.79
CA GLN A 85 32.49 23.03 -8.34
C GLN A 85 33.71 22.90 -7.42
N ILE A 86 33.68 21.98 -6.45
CA ILE A 86 34.81 21.70 -5.56
C ILE A 86 36.05 21.29 -6.36
N ALA A 87 35.91 20.41 -7.36
CA ALA A 87 37.02 19.98 -8.21
C ALA A 87 37.64 21.15 -8.99
N LYS A 88 36.79 22.04 -9.55
CA LYS A 88 37.26 23.26 -10.22
C LYS A 88 38.00 24.19 -9.26
N THR A 89 37.45 24.35 -8.06
CA THR A 89 38.08 25.15 -7.00
C THR A 89 39.42 24.56 -6.54
N GLU A 90 39.55 23.22 -6.46
CA GLU A 90 40.82 22.56 -6.15
C GLU A 90 41.87 22.76 -7.24
N GLU A 91 41.46 22.72 -8.51
CA GLU A 91 42.34 23.05 -9.63
C GLU A 91 42.82 24.51 -9.55
N GLU A 92 41.91 25.44 -9.25
CA GLU A 92 42.22 26.86 -9.08
C GLU A 92 43.13 27.15 -7.87
N ILE A 93 42.91 26.46 -6.74
CA ILE A 93 43.81 26.49 -5.58
C ILE A 93 45.20 26.02 -6.01
N SER A 94 45.31 24.88 -6.69
CA SER A 94 46.59 24.32 -7.12
C SER A 94 47.34 25.26 -8.08
N ARG A 95 46.62 25.86 -9.04
CA ARG A 95 47.17 26.87 -9.95
C ARG A 95 47.68 28.08 -9.19
N THR A 96 46.88 28.63 -8.28
CA THR A 96 47.22 29.83 -7.50
C THR A 96 48.41 29.58 -6.57
N GLU A 97 48.49 28.40 -5.94
CA GLU A 97 49.65 28.01 -5.11
C GLU A 97 50.95 27.93 -5.92
N LYS A 98 50.89 27.38 -7.15
CA LYS A 98 52.03 27.36 -8.07
C LYS A 98 52.46 28.77 -8.48
N GLU A 99 51.50 29.63 -8.83
CA GLU A 99 51.77 31.02 -9.19
C GLU A 99 52.39 31.80 -8.02
N ILE A 100 51.90 31.62 -6.79
CA ILE A 100 52.51 32.21 -5.59
C ILE A 100 53.95 31.70 -5.39
N ALA A 101 54.17 30.39 -5.50
CA ALA A 101 55.51 29.80 -5.33
C ALA A 101 56.51 30.33 -6.38
N GLU A 102 56.07 30.51 -7.62
CA GLU A 102 56.90 31.10 -8.69
C GLU A 102 57.20 32.58 -8.42
N LEU A 103 56.20 33.37 -7.99
CA LEU A 103 56.39 34.76 -7.59
C LEU A 103 57.34 34.90 -6.40
N GLU A 104 57.23 34.04 -5.37
CA GLU A 104 58.11 34.03 -4.20
C GLU A 104 59.55 33.65 -4.57
N LYS A 105 59.73 32.69 -5.49
CA LYS A 105 61.05 32.34 -6.04
C LYS A 105 61.68 33.52 -6.78
N ASN A 106 60.90 34.19 -7.63
CA ASN A 106 61.37 35.36 -8.38
C ASN A 106 61.72 36.53 -7.45
N LEU A 107 60.86 36.81 -6.46
CA LEU A 107 61.10 37.81 -5.44
C LEU A 107 62.39 37.54 -4.65
N THR A 108 62.61 36.27 -4.26
CA THR A 108 63.83 35.85 -3.56
C THR A 108 65.06 36.07 -4.44
N PHE A 109 64.99 35.65 -5.70
CA PHE A 109 66.08 35.87 -6.66
C PHE A 109 66.42 37.36 -6.83
N GLN A 110 65.41 38.22 -6.97
CA GLN A 110 65.61 39.66 -7.12
C GLN A 110 66.18 40.31 -5.86
N LYS A 111 65.72 39.90 -4.67
CA LYS A 111 66.31 40.35 -3.40
C LYS A 111 67.79 39.94 -3.30
N THR A 112 68.15 38.71 -3.68
CA THR A 112 69.55 38.26 -3.70
C THR A 112 70.39 39.06 -4.69
N VAL A 113 69.90 39.28 -5.90
CA VAL A 113 70.60 40.11 -6.91
C VAL A 113 70.81 41.53 -6.38
N LEU A 114 69.77 42.13 -5.80
CA LEU A 114 69.85 43.47 -5.21
C LEU A 114 70.87 43.52 -4.06
N GLN A 115 70.86 42.52 -3.17
CA GLN A 115 71.85 42.41 -2.09
C GLN A 115 73.29 42.34 -2.62
N GLU A 116 73.54 41.55 -3.67
CA GLU A 116 74.87 41.45 -4.27
C GLU A 116 75.30 42.74 -4.96
N VAL A 117 74.39 43.43 -5.65
CA VAL A 117 74.65 44.75 -6.23
C VAL A 117 75.00 45.77 -5.14
N LEU A 118 74.22 45.84 -4.06
CA LEU A 118 74.47 46.73 -2.92
C LEU A 118 75.82 46.44 -2.26
N ARG A 119 76.15 45.15 -2.09
CA ARG A 119 77.42 44.70 -1.51
C ARG A 119 78.61 45.07 -2.40
N GLN A 120 78.47 44.92 -3.72
CA GLN A 120 79.52 45.30 -4.66
C GLN A 120 79.78 46.80 -4.64
N ILE A 121 78.72 47.61 -4.52
CA ILE A 121 78.82 49.07 -4.39
C ILE A 121 79.51 49.44 -3.07
N TYR A 122 79.17 48.74 -1.97
CA TYR A 122 79.84 48.93 -0.68
C TYR A 122 81.35 48.70 -0.75
N TYR A 123 81.78 47.62 -1.40
CA TYR A 123 83.21 47.29 -1.51
C TYR A 123 83.96 48.10 -2.57
N SER A 124 83.25 48.64 -3.57
CA SER A 124 83.84 49.45 -4.63
C SER A 124 84.05 50.91 -4.22
N ASN A 125 83.32 51.41 -3.22
CA ASN A 125 83.51 52.76 -2.69
C ASN A 125 84.59 52.78 -1.59
N GLN A 126 85.44 53.82 -1.62
CA GLN A 126 86.52 54.01 -0.64
C GLN A 126 86.02 54.48 0.75
N GLU A 127 84.73 54.83 0.87
CA GLU A 127 84.02 55.20 2.08
C GLU A 127 83.02 54.09 2.46
N PRO A 128 83.00 53.57 3.70
CA PRO A 128 82.04 52.54 4.09
C PRO A 128 80.60 53.10 4.00
N VAL A 129 79.70 52.44 3.25
CA VAL A 129 78.28 52.87 3.12
C VAL A 129 77.57 52.92 4.47
N VAL A 130 78.03 52.16 5.46
CA VAL A 130 77.53 52.22 6.84
C VAL A 130 77.74 53.63 7.42
N THR A 131 78.86 54.29 7.13
CA THR A 131 79.16 55.66 7.56
C THR A 131 78.24 56.68 6.89
N ALA A 132 77.91 56.48 5.62
CA ALA A 132 76.92 57.30 4.91
C ALA A 132 75.49 57.10 5.45
N LEU A 133 75.10 55.85 5.72
CA LEU A 133 73.79 55.46 6.27
C LEU A 133 73.52 56.04 7.67
N PHE A 134 74.54 56.14 8.52
CA PHE A 134 74.40 56.78 9.84
C PHE A 134 74.50 58.31 9.80
N SER A 135 74.91 58.88 8.66
CA SER A 135 75.00 60.34 8.45
C SER A 135 73.74 60.92 7.79
N SER A 136 72.95 60.11 7.07
CA SER A 136 71.71 60.52 6.42
C SER A 136 70.47 60.06 7.21
N HIS A 137 69.75 61.00 7.82
CA HIS A 137 68.46 60.73 8.43
C HIS A 137 67.34 60.62 7.38
N GLY A 138 67.20 59.46 6.74
CA GLY A 138 65.99 59.09 5.98
C GLY A 138 66.27 58.45 4.62
N ASN A 139 65.66 57.29 4.38
CA ASN A 139 65.53 56.56 3.12
C ASN A 139 66.78 56.13 2.34
N LEU A 140 66.69 54.91 1.78
CA LEU A 140 67.72 54.31 0.92
C LEU A 140 68.01 55.13 -0.35
N ALA A 141 67.11 56.01 -0.78
CA ALA A 141 67.27 56.85 -1.98
C ALA A 141 68.37 57.93 -1.81
N ASP A 142 68.59 58.43 -0.59
CA ASP A 142 69.48 59.55 -0.32
C ASP A 142 70.96 59.15 -0.32
N LEU A 143 71.26 57.84 -0.24
CA LEU A 143 72.63 57.30 -0.34
C LEU A 143 73.18 57.30 -1.78
N TRP A 144 72.37 57.65 -2.78
CA TRP A 144 72.66 57.44 -4.21
C TRP A 144 72.77 58.72 -5.03
N ASP A 145 72.82 59.89 -4.40
CA ASP A 145 72.93 61.17 -5.10
C ASP A 145 74.37 61.56 -5.47
N ASP A 146 75.39 60.95 -4.86
CA ASP A 146 76.81 61.32 -5.07
C ASP A 146 77.54 60.56 -6.19
N ALA A 147 76.87 59.66 -6.94
CA ALA A 147 77.51 58.79 -7.94
C ALA A 147 77.12 59.13 -9.40
N ASP A 148 77.64 60.25 -9.93
CA ASP A 148 77.35 60.79 -11.28
C ASP A 148 77.77 59.86 -12.46
N HIS A 149 78.51 58.78 -12.20
CA HIS A 149 78.89 57.77 -13.20
C HIS A 149 78.08 56.46 -13.12
N MET A 150 77.02 56.42 -12.32
CA MET A 150 76.22 55.22 -12.08
C MET A 150 74.72 55.41 -12.36
N GLY A 151 74.31 56.43 -13.12
CA GLY A 151 72.90 56.72 -13.44
C GLY A 151 72.13 55.49 -13.95
N THR A 152 72.68 54.76 -14.92
CA THR A 152 72.04 53.54 -15.44
C THR A 152 71.92 52.42 -14.40
N LEU A 153 72.81 52.34 -13.41
CA LEU A 153 72.70 51.35 -12.33
C LEU A 153 71.67 51.80 -11.30
N LYS A 154 71.64 53.10 -10.95
CA LYS A 154 70.64 53.72 -10.07
C LYS A 154 69.22 53.47 -10.60
N ASP A 155 69.00 53.76 -11.90
CA ASP A 155 67.71 53.55 -12.55
C ASP A 155 67.29 52.07 -12.52
N LYS A 156 68.19 51.16 -12.89
CA LYS A 156 67.94 49.71 -12.87
C LYS A 156 67.72 49.16 -11.46
N THR A 157 68.41 49.69 -10.46
CA THR A 157 68.22 49.32 -9.05
C THR A 157 66.87 49.82 -8.53
N GLY A 158 66.46 51.04 -8.91
CA GLY A 158 65.11 51.55 -8.65
C GLY A 158 64.02 50.68 -9.27
N GLU A 159 64.15 50.33 -10.55
CA GLU A 159 63.23 49.42 -11.25
C GLU A 159 63.10 48.06 -10.55
N VAL A 160 64.21 47.50 -10.03
CA VAL A 160 64.19 46.23 -9.27
C VAL A 160 63.50 46.39 -7.92
N ILE A 161 63.66 47.52 -7.23
CA ILE A 161 62.96 47.80 -5.96
C ILE A 161 61.46 47.93 -6.19
N ASP A 162 61.04 48.70 -7.20
CA ASP A 162 59.63 48.86 -7.57
C ASP A 162 58.99 47.51 -7.96
N ASP A 163 59.71 46.67 -8.71
CA ASP A 163 59.25 45.33 -9.08
C ASP A 163 59.18 44.38 -7.87
N ILE A 164 60.10 44.50 -6.91
CA ILE A 164 60.05 43.77 -5.63
C ILE A 164 58.80 44.17 -4.83
N GLU A 165 58.52 45.48 -4.70
CA GLU A 165 57.36 45.99 -3.99
C GLU A 165 56.05 45.53 -4.66
N SER A 166 55.96 45.69 -5.98
CA SER A 166 54.80 45.24 -6.77
C SER A 166 54.56 43.73 -6.62
N LYS A 167 55.60 42.90 -6.70
CA LYS A 167 55.46 41.45 -6.50
C LYS A 167 55.06 41.08 -5.09
N GLN A 168 55.55 41.81 -4.09
CA GLN A 168 55.17 41.60 -2.69
C GLN A 168 53.68 41.90 -2.48
N GLU A 169 53.15 42.97 -3.10
CA GLU A 169 51.71 43.26 -3.10
C GLU A 169 50.89 42.18 -3.83
N GLN A 170 51.34 41.75 -5.02
CA GLN A 170 50.67 40.69 -5.78
C GLN A 170 50.62 39.36 -5.01
N ILE A 171 51.70 38.97 -4.34
CA ILE A 171 51.74 37.77 -3.48
C ILE A 171 50.72 37.91 -2.34
N ASN A 172 50.69 39.06 -1.65
CA ASN A 172 49.75 39.29 -0.56
C ASN A 172 48.29 39.25 -1.03
N SER A 173 47.99 39.86 -2.18
CA SER A 173 46.66 39.82 -2.80
C SER A 173 46.24 38.38 -3.12
N ARG A 174 47.11 37.61 -3.80
CA ARG A 174 46.85 36.21 -4.16
C ARG A 174 46.72 35.29 -2.96
N LYS A 175 47.49 35.50 -1.89
CA LYS A 175 47.33 34.77 -0.63
C LYS A 175 45.97 35.03 0.02
N ASN A 176 45.48 36.28 -0.03
CA ASN A 176 44.15 36.63 0.48
C ASN A 176 43.03 36.01 -0.36
N GLU A 177 43.17 36.02 -1.68
CA GLU A 177 42.23 35.36 -2.61
C GLU A 177 42.21 33.85 -2.38
N LEU A 178 43.38 33.20 -2.31
CA LEU A 178 43.52 31.78 -2.01
C LEU A 178 42.84 31.40 -0.69
N LYS A 179 42.95 32.26 0.33
CA LYS A 179 42.27 32.05 1.62
C LYS A 179 40.74 32.03 1.43
N LYS A 180 40.18 33.02 0.73
CA LYS A 180 38.73 33.07 0.45
C LYS A 180 38.26 31.83 -0.30
N ILE A 181 39.00 31.41 -1.33
CA ILE A 181 38.69 30.22 -2.12
C ILE A 181 38.71 28.94 -1.26
N LYS A 182 39.66 28.81 -0.33
CA LYS A 182 39.72 27.68 0.62
C LYS A 182 38.56 27.70 1.61
N ASP A 183 38.17 28.88 2.09
CA ASP A 183 37.03 29.06 2.99
C ASP A 183 35.72 28.67 2.27
N ASP A 184 35.48 29.18 1.06
CA ASP A 184 34.32 28.85 0.21
C ASP A 184 34.23 27.34 -0.06
N ARG A 185 35.35 26.69 -0.39
CA ARG A 185 35.41 25.22 -0.54
C ARG A 185 35.00 24.50 0.75
N GLY A 186 35.44 25.00 1.90
CA GLY A 186 35.08 24.45 3.20
C GLY A 186 33.57 24.54 3.47
N GLU A 187 32.93 25.64 3.09
CA GLU A 187 31.48 25.79 3.19
C GLU A 187 30.72 24.84 2.25
N LEU A 188 31.18 24.69 1.01
CA LEU A 188 30.59 23.75 0.06
C LEU A 188 30.67 22.29 0.55
N LEU A 189 31.79 21.89 1.16
CA LEU A 189 31.94 20.56 1.76
C LEU A 189 30.98 20.34 2.92
N LYS A 190 30.84 21.30 3.84
CA LYS A 190 29.87 21.22 4.94
C LYS A 190 28.43 21.11 4.43
N LYS A 191 28.09 21.89 3.40
CA LYS A 191 26.77 21.85 2.77
C LYS A 191 26.51 20.47 2.15
N LYS A 192 27.48 19.92 1.43
CA LYS A 192 27.40 18.57 0.85
C LYS A 192 27.15 17.51 1.93
N GLU A 193 27.98 17.46 2.97
CA GLU A 193 27.86 16.49 4.06
C GLU A 193 26.51 16.59 4.78
N SER A 194 26.05 17.81 5.06
CA SER A 194 24.75 18.05 5.70
C SER A 194 23.59 17.57 4.83
N GLN A 195 23.64 17.83 3.52
CA GLN A 195 22.61 17.37 2.58
C GLN A 195 22.60 15.84 2.47
N GLU A 196 23.75 15.18 2.39
CA GLU A 196 23.86 13.71 2.37
C GLU A 196 23.30 13.08 3.64
N GLN A 197 23.69 13.57 4.82
CA GLN A 197 23.27 13.03 6.10
C GLN A 197 21.76 13.23 6.35
N SER A 198 21.24 14.43 6.10
CA SER A 198 19.83 14.73 6.34
C SER A 198 18.89 13.88 5.47
N LEU A 199 19.22 13.71 4.18
CA LEU A 199 18.40 12.92 3.27
C LEU A 199 18.50 11.42 3.54
N GLN A 200 19.69 10.89 3.85
CA GLN A 200 19.85 9.48 4.22
C GLN A 200 19.10 9.17 5.53
N ALA A 201 19.16 10.07 6.51
CA ALA A 201 18.43 9.93 7.76
C ALA A 201 16.90 9.95 7.54
N GLN A 202 16.38 10.88 6.75
CA GLN A 202 14.95 10.93 6.42
C GLN A 202 14.48 9.68 5.66
N HIS A 203 15.24 9.22 4.66
CA HIS A 203 14.92 8.00 3.93
C HIS A 203 14.91 6.77 4.85
N ALA A 204 15.95 6.60 5.68
CA ALA A 204 16.06 5.47 6.61
C ALA A 204 14.94 5.49 7.67
N GLN A 205 14.59 6.67 8.18
CA GLN A 205 13.51 6.84 9.15
C GLN A 205 12.15 6.49 8.53
N THR A 206 11.79 7.08 7.39
CA THR A 206 10.51 6.84 6.71
C THR A 206 10.36 5.38 6.28
N GLN A 207 11.45 4.72 5.84
CA GLN A 207 11.42 3.30 5.51
C GLN A 207 11.28 2.40 6.75
N THR A 208 11.88 2.79 7.88
CA THR A 208 11.71 2.08 9.16
C THR A 208 10.27 2.20 9.65
N ASP A 209 9.69 3.40 9.56
CA ASP A 209 8.32 3.66 9.99
C ASP A 209 7.30 2.94 9.09
N LEU A 210 7.55 2.86 7.78
CA LEU A 210 6.75 2.06 6.86
C LEU A 210 6.75 0.57 7.25
N ARG A 211 7.94 -0.01 7.49
CA ARG A 211 8.04 -1.42 7.92
C ARG A 211 7.33 -1.68 9.24
N LYS A 212 7.46 -0.77 10.21
CA LYS A 212 6.73 -0.86 11.48
C LYS A 212 5.23 -0.86 11.24
N LYS A 213 4.72 0.04 10.37
CA LYS A 213 3.29 0.12 10.05
C LYS A 213 2.78 -1.12 9.31
N GLU A 214 3.54 -1.66 8.36
CA GLU A 214 3.23 -2.95 7.70
C GLU A 214 3.18 -4.11 8.71
N SER A 215 4.10 -4.14 9.67
CA SER A 215 4.10 -5.13 10.76
C SER A 215 2.87 -4.96 11.66
N THR A 216 2.52 -3.73 12.06
CA THR A 216 1.30 -3.44 12.82
C THR A 216 0.06 -3.88 12.05
N LEU A 217 0.03 -3.71 10.73
CA LEU A 217 -1.07 -4.15 9.87
C LEU A 217 -1.20 -5.67 9.86
N GLY A 218 -0.07 -6.39 9.81
CA GLY A 218 -0.03 -7.84 9.98
C GLY A 218 -0.55 -8.29 11.36
N GLU A 219 -0.13 -7.62 12.43
CA GLU A 219 -0.60 -7.91 13.79
C GLU A 219 -2.10 -7.62 13.97
N LEU A 220 -2.60 -6.51 13.43
CA LEU A 220 -4.02 -6.16 13.47
C LEU A 220 -4.86 -7.15 12.66
N ASN A 221 -4.39 -7.58 11.48
CA ASN A 221 -5.05 -8.62 10.70
C ASN A 221 -5.06 -9.97 11.43
N GLN A 222 -3.98 -10.35 12.13
CA GLN A 222 -3.95 -11.55 12.95
C GLN A 222 -4.89 -11.45 14.15
N LYS A 223 -4.94 -10.28 14.83
CA LYS A 223 -5.89 -10.02 15.92
C LYS A 223 -7.33 -10.08 15.41
N LEU A 224 -7.61 -9.49 14.25
CA LEU A 224 -8.93 -9.55 13.62
C LEU A 224 -9.29 -10.99 13.25
N ALA A 225 -8.39 -11.75 12.65
CA ALA A 225 -8.60 -13.16 12.34
C ALA A 225 -8.86 -13.99 13.60
N LYS A 226 -8.16 -13.69 14.70
CA LYS A 226 -8.40 -14.33 15.99
C LYS A 226 -9.75 -13.93 16.60
N ILE A 227 -10.10 -12.65 16.61
CA ILE A 227 -11.42 -12.19 17.09
C ILE A 227 -12.55 -12.82 16.25
N LYS A 228 -12.37 -12.91 14.93
CA LYS A 228 -13.30 -13.60 14.03
C LYS A 228 -13.37 -15.11 14.29
N SER A 229 -12.25 -15.75 14.63
CA SER A 229 -12.19 -17.16 15.02
C SER A 229 -12.90 -17.40 16.36
N ASP A 230 -12.61 -16.59 17.38
CA ASP A 230 -13.23 -16.67 18.71
C ASP A 230 -14.75 -16.41 18.60
N LEU A 231 -15.15 -15.44 17.75
CA LEU A 231 -16.55 -15.18 17.41
C LEU A 231 -17.19 -16.37 16.70
N SER A 232 -16.48 -17.02 15.78
CA SER A 232 -16.94 -18.24 15.08
C SER A 232 -17.09 -19.45 16.01
N GLU A 233 -16.23 -19.55 17.04
CA GLU A 233 -16.30 -20.58 18.08
C GLU A 233 -17.49 -20.36 19.03
N LEU A 234 -17.76 -19.10 19.39
CA LEU A 234 -18.91 -18.69 20.21
C LEU A 234 -20.25 -18.85 19.49
N LEU A 235 -20.29 -18.57 18.18
CA LEU A 235 -21.52 -18.59 17.38
C LEU A 235 -21.81 -19.96 16.74
N GLY A 236 -20.80 -20.84 16.65
CA GLY A 236 -20.94 -22.17 16.09
C GLY A 236 -21.12 -22.17 14.57
N GLU A 237 -20.03 -22.45 13.84
CA GLU A 237 -19.95 -22.81 12.40
C GLU A 237 -19.68 -21.67 11.38
N SER A 238 -18.40 -21.39 11.15
CA SER A 238 -17.71 -21.43 9.83
C SER A 238 -18.49 -20.98 8.56
N TYR A 239 -18.55 -19.67 8.26
CA TYR A 239 -18.37 -19.02 6.92
C TYR A 239 -18.96 -17.59 6.88
N ASP A 240 -18.21 -16.65 6.30
CA ASP A 240 -18.27 -15.18 6.45
C ASP A 240 -19.62 -14.47 6.19
N ALA A 241 -20.38 -14.20 7.26
CA ALA A 241 -21.53 -13.30 7.27
C ALA A 241 -21.21 -11.87 6.75
N LYS A 242 -19.98 -11.39 6.95
CA LYS A 242 -19.57 -10.05 6.48
C LYS A 242 -19.31 -10.03 4.96
N ASP A 243 -18.60 -11.01 4.45
CA ASP A 243 -18.21 -11.03 3.03
C ASP A 243 -19.44 -11.21 2.12
N ILE A 244 -20.43 -12.00 2.55
CA ILE A 244 -21.69 -12.15 1.80
C ILE A 244 -22.51 -10.86 1.79
N ILE A 245 -22.52 -10.10 2.90
CA ILE A 245 -23.17 -8.80 2.98
C ILE A 245 -22.48 -7.80 2.06
N ASP A 246 -21.15 -7.77 2.03
CA ASP A 246 -20.40 -6.83 1.20
C ASP A 246 -20.53 -7.15 -0.30
N ALA A 247 -20.55 -8.43 -0.67
CA ALA A 247 -20.89 -8.86 -2.03
C ALA A 247 -22.32 -8.43 -2.43
N ALA A 248 -23.30 -8.58 -1.54
CA ALA A 248 -24.67 -8.15 -1.77
C ALA A 248 -24.80 -6.61 -1.89
N LYS A 249 -24.09 -5.85 -1.04
CA LYS A 249 -24.03 -4.37 -1.14
C LYS A 249 -23.42 -3.92 -2.46
N PHE A 250 -22.33 -4.56 -2.88
CA PHE A 250 -21.66 -4.25 -4.13
C PHE A 250 -22.57 -4.51 -5.34
N ALA A 251 -23.19 -5.69 -5.41
CA ALA A 251 -24.12 -6.05 -6.48
C ALA A 251 -25.36 -5.15 -6.50
N SER A 252 -25.91 -4.82 -5.32
CA SER A 252 -27.02 -3.88 -5.16
C SER A 252 -26.69 -2.51 -5.78
N LYS A 253 -25.52 -1.95 -5.45
CA LYS A 253 -25.07 -0.65 -5.97
C LYS A 253 -24.94 -0.65 -7.51
N LYS A 254 -24.55 -1.78 -8.11
CA LYS A 254 -24.32 -1.89 -9.56
C LYS A 254 -25.59 -2.14 -10.36
N THR A 255 -26.56 -2.85 -9.79
CA THR A 255 -27.75 -3.34 -10.51
C THR A 255 -29.05 -2.65 -10.13
N GLY A 256 -29.09 -1.96 -8.99
CA GLY A 256 -30.30 -1.36 -8.44
C GLY A 256 -31.25 -2.38 -7.78
N VAL A 257 -30.85 -3.64 -7.65
CA VAL A 257 -31.61 -4.64 -6.88
C VAL A 257 -31.28 -4.48 -5.40
N ARG A 258 -32.28 -4.42 -4.50
CA ARG A 258 -32.01 -4.14 -3.08
C ARG A 258 -31.15 -5.25 -2.43
N LYS A 259 -30.18 -4.85 -1.60
CA LYS A 259 -29.26 -5.73 -0.86
C LYS A 259 -30.01 -6.82 -0.08
N ASP A 260 -31.03 -6.44 0.67
CA ASP A 260 -31.81 -7.34 1.51
C ASP A 260 -32.49 -8.45 0.69
N TYR A 261 -32.99 -8.13 -0.50
CA TYR A 261 -33.57 -9.12 -1.42
C TYR A 261 -32.53 -10.10 -1.94
N LEU A 262 -31.33 -9.61 -2.31
CA LEU A 262 -30.22 -10.47 -2.73
C LEU A 262 -29.85 -11.45 -1.60
N LEU A 263 -29.76 -10.98 -0.36
CA LEU A 263 -29.48 -11.83 0.80
C LEU A 263 -30.62 -12.84 1.03
N GLY A 264 -31.87 -12.42 0.92
CA GLY A 264 -33.03 -13.33 1.00
C GLY A 264 -33.00 -14.45 -0.04
N VAL A 265 -32.60 -14.15 -1.28
CA VAL A 265 -32.43 -15.17 -2.32
C VAL A 265 -31.30 -16.13 -1.96
N LEU A 266 -30.15 -15.61 -1.50
CA LEU A 266 -28.99 -16.43 -1.14
C LEU A 266 -29.25 -17.36 0.07
N VAL A 267 -30.05 -16.92 1.04
CA VAL A 267 -30.49 -17.80 2.13
C VAL A 267 -31.19 -19.03 1.57
N VAL A 268 -32.09 -18.85 0.60
CA VAL A 268 -32.89 -19.96 0.05
C VAL A 268 -32.06 -20.82 -0.91
N GLU A 269 -31.20 -20.21 -1.73
CA GLU A 269 -30.44 -20.93 -2.76
C GLU A 269 -29.28 -21.73 -2.17
N SER A 270 -28.55 -21.17 -1.22
CA SER A 270 -27.24 -21.70 -0.84
C SER A 270 -26.89 -21.52 0.63
N ASP A 271 -27.86 -21.18 1.47
CA ASP A 271 -27.62 -20.80 2.87
C ASP A 271 -26.51 -19.74 2.95
N LEU A 272 -26.70 -18.63 2.22
CA LEU A 272 -25.74 -17.50 2.14
C LEU A 272 -24.39 -17.88 1.51
N GLY A 273 -24.38 -18.81 0.56
CA GLY A 273 -23.17 -19.29 -0.11
C GLY A 273 -22.44 -20.41 0.62
N ARG A 274 -22.86 -20.78 1.84
CA ARG A 274 -22.25 -21.86 2.64
C ARG A 274 -22.45 -23.24 2.03
N TYR A 275 -23.55 -23.42 1.34
CA TYR A 275 -23.93 -24.67 0.72
C TYR A 275 -24.14 -24.52 -0.78
N THR A 276 -23.08 -24.72 -1.56
CA THR A 276 -23.16 -24.70 -3.03
C THR A 276 -23.58 -26.04 -3.65
N GLY A 277 -24.12 -26.95 -2.83
CA GLY A 277 -24.59 -28.27 -3.22
C GLY A 277 -23.82 -29.45 -2.61
N GLY A 278 -24.34 -30.66 -2.79
CA GLY A 278 -23.78 -31.89 -2.20
C GLY A 278 -23.25 -32.90 -3.22
N CYS A 279 -23.68 -32.79 -4.48
CA CYS A 279 -23.40 -33.77 -5.52
C CYS A 279 -22.14 -33.42 -6.30
N THR A 280 -21.44 -34.45 -6.76
CA THR A 280 -20.33 -34.31 -7.70
C THR A 280 -20.82 -34.18 -9.13
N TYR A 281 -19.89 -33.91 -10.06
CA TYR A 281 -20.13 -33.86 -11.50
C TYR A 281 -21.05 -34.97 -12.03
N LYS A 282 -20.78 -36.24 -11.66
CA LYS A 282 -21.57 -37.38 -12.12
C LYS A 282 -22.92 -37.50 -11.41
N GLU A 283 -22.96 -37.22 -10.11
CA GLU A 283 -24.16 -37.37 -9.27
C GLU A 283 -25.21 -36.28 -9.55
N SER A 284 -24.78 -35.14 -10.09
CA SER A 284 -25.66 -34.03 -10.48
C SER A 284 -26.73 -34.42 -11.51
N ASN A 285 -26.53 -35.51 -12.25
CA ASN A 285 -27.43 -35.98 -13.33
C ASN A 285 -27.82 -34.88 -14.33
N MET A 286 -26.95 -33.89 -14.55
CA MET A 286 -27.18 -32.84 -15.55
C MET A 286 -26.99 -33.41 -16.97
N SER A 287 -27.67 -32.83 -17.96
CA SER A 287 -27.52 -33.21 -19.37
C SER A 287 -26.06 -33.13 -19.86
N ASP A 288 -25.67 -33.95 -20.83
CA ASP A 288 -24.32 -33.94 -21.43
C ASP A 288 -23.88 -32.55 -21.92
N TYR A 289 -24.83 -31.76 -22.45
CA TYR A 289 -24.58 -30.37 -22.86
C TYR A 289 -24.08 -29.50 -21.69
N ARG A 290 -24.78 -29.54 -20.55
CA ARG A 290 -24.41 -28.77 -19.34
C ARG A 290 -23.16 -29.31 -18.66
N GLN A 291 -22.97 -30.63 -18.69
CA GLN A 291 -21.75 -31.28 -18.22
C GLN A 291 -20.51 -30.74 -18.93
N LYS A 292 -20.57 -30.62 -20.27
CA LYS A 292 -19.48 -30.04 -21.05
C LYS A 292 -19.20 -28.59 -20.64
N ILE A 293 -20.23 -27.75 -20.57
CA ILE A 293 -20.07 -26.34 -20.18
C ILE A 293 -19.49 -26.20 -18.78
N PHE A 294 -19.98 -26.98 -17.81
CA PHE A 294 -19.46 -26.96 -16.45
C PHE A 294 -17.99 -27.32 -16.41
N LYS A 295 -17.59 -28.35 -17.16
CA LYS A 295 -16.20 -28.77 -17.28
C LYS A 295 -15.35 -27.64 -17.86
N ASP A 296 -15.79 -27.00 -18.94
CA ASP A 296 -15.08 -25.90 -19.58
C ASP A 296 -14.89 -24.71 -18.60
N ILE A 297 -15.93 -24.35 -17.84
CA ILE A 297 -15.87 -23.28 -16.81
C ILE A 297 -14.87 -23.63 -15.70
N ALA A 298 -14.91 -24.86 -15.20
CA ALA A 298 -14.01 -25.29 -14.14
C ALA A 298 -12.55 -25.32 -14.62
N GLU A 299 -12.29 -25.79 -15.85
CA GLU A 299 -10.95 -25.80 -16.43
C GLU A 299 -10.41 -24.39 -16.68
N GLU A 300 -11.25 -23.44 -17.09
CA GLU A 300 -10.86 -22.04 -17.28
C GLU A 300 -10.44 -21.34 -15.97
N LEU A 301 -11.02 -21.76 -14.85
CA LEU A 301 -10.73 -21.27 -13.50
C LEU A 301 -9.63 -22.08 -12.78
N ASP A 302 -8.99 -23.02 -13.48
CA ASP A 302 -8.00 -23.96 -12.93
C ASP A 302 -8.53 -24.82 -11.77
N TYR A 303 -9.82 -25.15 -11.81
CA TYR A 303 -10.48 -26.02 -10.83
C TYR A 303 -10.58 -27.47 -11.30
N ASN A 304 -10.44 -28.39 -10.35
CA ASN A 304 -10.75 -29.80 -10.61
C ASN A 304 -12.27 -30.01 -10.59
N TYR A 305 -12.90 -30.01 -11.78
CA TYR A 305 -14.35 -30.18 -11.95
C TYR A 305 -14.94 -31.40 -11.24
N LYS A 306 -14.15 -32.46 -10.97
CA LYS A 306 -14.62 -33.66 -10.28
C LYS A 306 -14.82 -33.45 -8.77
N LYS A 307 -14.13 -32.47 -8.19
CA LYS A 307 -14.17 -32.16 -6.76
C LYS A 307 -15.18 -31.07 -6.40
N LEU A 308 -15.53 -30.23 -7.36
CA LEU A 308 -16.52 -29.18 -7.17
C LEU A 308 -17.89 -29.76 -6.85
N LYS A 309 -18.57 -29.10 -5.91
CA LYS A 309 -19.90 -29.47 -5.47
C LYS A 309 -20.97 -28.69 -6.22
N LEU A 310 -22.04 -29.41 -6.51
CA LEU A 310 -23.17 -29.01 -7.34
C LEU A 310 -24.48 -29.40 -6.66
N SER A 311 -25.56 -28.73 -7.03
CA SER A 311 -26.89 -29.14 -6.58
C SER A 311 -27.19 -30.59 -7.00
N CYS A 312 -27.86 -31.31 -6.11
CA CYS A 312 -28.30 -32.67 -6.36
C CYS A 312 -29.64 -32.69 -7.09
N PRO A 313 -29.93 -33.73 -7.89
CA PRO A 313 -31.27 -33.95 -8.41
C PRO A 313 -32.33 -34.01 -7.30
N PRO A 314 -33.52 -33.44 -7.52
CA PRO A 314 -34.62 -33.54 -6.56
C PRO A 314 -35.02 -35.00 -6.37
N ARG A 315 -35.24 -35.42 -5.12
CA ARG A 315 -35.65 -36.79 -4.78
C ARG A 315 -37.14 -37.05 -5.02
N SER A 316 -37.97 -36.00 -4.97
CA SER A 316 -39.43 -36.08 -4.97
C SER A 316 -40.05 -36.05 -6.37
N TYR A 317 -39.30 -35.66 -7.41
CA TYR A 317 -39.78 -35.59 -8.78
C TYR A 317 -38.65 -35.80 -9.78
N LYS A 318 -39.01 -36.07 -11.05
CA LYS A 318 -38.04 -36.21 -12.13
C LYS A 318 -37.46 -34.84 -12.48
N GLY A 319 -36.24 -34.58 -12.00
CA GLY A 319 -35.47 -33.39 -12.33
C GLY A 319 -33.98 -33.68 -12.40
N THR A 320 -33.20 -32.68 -12.79
CA THR A 320 -31.73 -32.73 -12.81
C THR A 320 -31.18 -31.80 -11.75
N GLY A 321 -30.02 -32.11 -11.20
CA GLY A 321 -29.21 -31.17 -10.43
C GLY A 321 -28.25 -30.39 -11.35
N GLY A 322 -27.14 -29.94 -10.78
CA GLY A 322 -26.05 -29.31 -11.52
C GLY A 322 -25.98 -27.78 -11.43
N ALA A 323 -26.78 -27.17 -10.57
CA ALA A 323 -26.59 -25.77 -10.23
C ALA A 323 -25.28 -25.59 -9.46
N MET A 324 -24.54 -24.54 -9.78
CA MET A 324 -23.16 -24.34 -9.33
C MET A 324 -22.99 -22.99 -8.63
N GLY A 325 -21.99 -22.92 -7.77
CA GLY A 325 -21.56 -21.67 -7.15
C GLY A 325 -22.51 -21.11 -6.10
N VAL A 326 -22.16 -19.93 -5.60
CA VAL A 326 -22.82 -19.22 -4.50
C VAL A 326 -24.29 -18.96 -4.81
N ALA A 327 -24.60 -18.60 -6.05
CA ALA A 327 -25.95 -18.28 -6.48
C ALA A 327 -26.72 -19.48 -7.06
N GLN A 328 -26.15 -20.69 -7.09
CA GLN A 328 -26.80 -21.87 -7.70
C GLN A 328 -27.26 -21.62 -9.15
N PHE A 329 -26.34 -21.17 -10.01
CA PHE A 329 -26.62 -21.01 -11.44
C PHE A 329 -26.46 -22.34 -12.20
N MET A 330 -27.31 -22.60 -13.18
CA MET A 330 -27.02 -23.66 -14.16
C MET A 330 -25.83 -23.26 -15.05
N PRO A 331 -24.99 -24.20 -15.52
CA PRO A 331 -23.76 -23.90 -16.26
C PRO A 331 -23.99 -23.05 -17.53
N ASP A 332 -25.02 -23.39 -18.30
CA ASP A 332 -25.47 -22.67 -19.48
C ASP A 332 -25.99 -21.26 -19.15
N THR A 333 -26.68 -21.11 -18.02
CA THR A 333 -27.15 -19.80 -17.55
C THR A 333 -25.97 -18.91 -17.19
N TRP A 334 -24.96 -19.42 -16.49
CA TRP A 334 -23.75 -18.66 -16.14
C TRP A 334 -23.04 -18.11 -17.38
N LEU A 335 -22.87 -18.93 -18.43
CA LEU A 335 -22.28 -18.46 -19.69
C LEU A 335 -23.02 -17.26 -20.27
N GLY A 336 -24.36 -17.22 -20.17
CA GLY A 336 -25.17 -16.09 -20.62
C GLY A 336 -24.93 -14.79 -19.84
N TYR A 337 -24.38 -14.86 -18.63
CA TYR A 337 -24.06 -13.69 -17.80
C TYR A 337 -22.56 -13.42 -17.68
N LYS A 338 -21.69 -14.37 -18.02
CA LYS A 338 -20.22 -14.30 -17.85
C LYS A 338 -19.62 -12.96 -18.27
N ALA A 339 -19.94 -12.49 -19.48
CA ALA A 339 -19.42 -11.21 -19.97
C ALA A 339 -19.92 -10.02 -19.14
N SER A 340 -21.19 -10.01 -18.75
CA SER A 340 -21.75 -8.94 -17.92
C SER A 340 -21.17 -8.95 -16.50
N ILE A 341 -20.92 -10.13 -15.92
CA ILE A 341 -20.29 -10.25 -14.59
C ILE A 341 -18.89 -9.63 -14.65
N ALA A 342 -18.06 -10.06 -15.60
CA ALA A 342 -16.71 -9.56 -15.78
C ALA A 342 -16.65 -8.02 -15.91
N VAL A 343 -17.59 -7.42 -16.65
CA VAL A 343 -17.71 -5.96 -16.79
C VAL A 343 -17.97 -5.26 -15.44
N HIS A 344 -18.77 -5.87 -14.56
CA HIS A 344 -19.18 -5.22 -13.31
C HIS A 344 -18.23 -5.50 -12.14
N THR A 345 -17.60 -6.67 -12.09
CA THR A 345 -16.72 -7.10 -10.99
C THR A 345 -15.24 -6.88 -11.30
N GLY A 346 -14.86 -6.85 -12.59
CA GLY A 346 -13.47 -6.76 -13.03
C GLY A 346 -12.73 -8.10 -13.08
N HIS A 347 -13.36 -9.21 -12.66
CA HIS A 347 -12.77 -10.54 -12.74
C HIS A 347 -12.92 -11.13 -14.14
N ASN A 348 -11.83 -11.67 -14.69
CA ASN A 348 -11.80 -12.30 -16.00
C ASN A 348 -10.82 -13.49 -16.04
N PRO A 349 -11.33 -14.74 -16.10
CA PRO A 349 -12.74 -15.12 -16.07
C PRO A 349 -13.40 -14.86 -14.71
N PRO A 350 -14.71 -14.56 -14.66
CA PRO A 350 -15.44 -14.51 -13.38
C PRO A 350 -15.70 -15.91 -12.83
N ASP A 351 -15.77 -16.02 -11.50
CA ASP A 351 -15.83 -17.27 -10.75
C ASP A 351 -17.21 -17.52 -10.08
N PRO A 352 -17.97 -18.58 -10.44
CA PRO A 352 -19.25 -18.89 -9.79
C PRO A 352 -19.19 -19.10 -8.27
N TRP A 353 -18.04 -19.52 -7.73
CA TRP A 353 -17.84 -19.80 -6.31
C TRP A 353 -17.29 -18.58 -5.54
N SER A 354 -16.92 -17.50 -6.23
CA SER A 354 -16.64 -16.21 -5.62
C SER A 354 -17.93 -15.53 -5.18
N LEU A 355 -17.98 -15.02 -3.94
CA LEU A 355 -19.14 -14.27 -3.43
C LEU A 355 -19.44 -13.06 -4.32
N THR A 356 -18.41 -12.32 -4.74
CA THR A 356 -18.60 -11.11 -5.55
C THR A 356 -19.20 -11.43 -6.91
N ASP A 357 -18.67 -12.43 -7.62
CA ASP A 357 -19.12 -12.77 -8.98
C ASP A 357 -20.45 -13.52 -8.96
N GLY A 358 -20.62 -14.47 -8.03
CA GLY A 358 -21.86 -15.23 -7.87
C GLY A 358 -23.05 -14.33 -7.54
N VAL A 359 -22.89 -13.41 -6.57
CA VAL A 359 -23.94 -12.47 -6.17
C VAL A 359 -24.20 -11.43 -7.25
N MET A 360 -23.17 -10.99 -7.99
CA MET A 360 -23.34 -10.14 -9.16
C MET A 360 -24.16 -10.82 -10.26
N ALA A 361 -23.87 -12.09 -10.56
CA ALA A 361 -24.62 -12.87 -11.55
C ALA A 361 -26.10 -12.95 -11.19
N MET A 362 -26.39 -13.27 -9.92
CA MET A 362 -27.74 -13.32 -9.37
C MET A 362 -28.45 -11.98 -9.52
N ALA A 363 -27.81 -10.89 -9.10
CA ALA A 363 -28.39 -9.55 -9.18
C ALA A 363 -28.68 -9.14 -10.64
N LEU A 364 -27.77 -9.41 -11.57
CA LEU A 364 -27.95 -9.14 -13.00
C LEU A 364 -29.14 -9.92 -13.60
N LYS A 365 -29.36 -11.17 -13.16
CA LYS A 365 -30.48 -11.99 -13.62
C LYS A 365 -31.80 -11.50 -13.04
N LEU A 366 -31.85 -11.20 -11.74
CA LEU A 366 -33.06 -10.71 -11.05
C LEU A 366 -33.49 -9.32 -11.57
N ALA A 367 -32.53 -8.45 -11.88
CA ALA A 367 -32.79 -7.10 -12.40
C ALA A 367 -33.55 -7.08 -13.74
N LYS A 368 -33.57 -8.18 -14.49
CA LYS A 368 -34.29 -8.29 -15.78
C LYS A 368 -35.81 -8.38 -15.64
N VAL A 369 -36.33 -8.60 -14.43
CA VAL A 369 -37.77 -8.67 -14.20
C VAL A 369 -38.29 -7.28 -13.86
N ASP A 370 -39.25 -6.80 -14.67
CA ASP A 370 -39.82 -5.47 -14.52
C ASP A 370 -40.37 -5.22 -13.11
N GLY A 371 -39.90 -4.14 -12.50
CA GLY A 371 -40.32 -3.71 -11.16
C GLY A 371 -39.39 -4.14 -10.02
N VAL A 372 -38.42 -5.03 -10.24
CA VAL A 372 -37.43 -5.44 -9.22
C VAL A 372 -36.56 -4.27 -8.79
N THR A 373 -36.04 -3.49 -9.75
CA THR A 373 -35.21 -2.31 -9.46
C THR A 373 -36.03 -1.10 -8.95
N SER A 374 -37.36 -1.20 -9.01
CA SER A 374 -38.28 -0.28 -8.32
C SER A 374 -38.74 -0.82 -6.96
N HIS A 375 -38.12 -1.91 -6.49
CA HIS A 375 -38.36 -2.55 -5.18
C HIS A 375 -39.82 -2.96 -4.94
N LYS A 376 -40.54 -3.32 -6.00
CA LYS A 376 -41.90 -3.84 -5.87
C LYS A 376 -41.83 -5.28 -5.34
N LYS A 377 -42.31 -5.52 -4.12
CA LYS A 377 -42.31 -6.87 -3.51
C LYS A 377 -42.94 -7.95 -4.40
N SER A 378 -44.02 -7.62 -5.13
CA SER A 378 -44.64 -8.55 -6.08
C SER A 378 -43.75 -8.88 -7.29
N ALA A 379 -42.94 -7.92 -7.76
CA ALA A 379 -41.97 -8.15 -8.82
C ALA A 379 -40.78 -8.97 -8.32
N GLU A 380 -40.33 -8.74 -7.09
CA GLU A 380 -39.29 -9.53 -6.41
C GLU A 380 -39.74 -10.99 -6.19
N ALA A 381 -40.97 -11.21 -5.72
CA ALA A 381 -41.53 -12.57 -5.61
C ALA A 381 -41.54 -13.27 -6.98
N LYS A 382 -42.06 -12.61 -8.01
CA LYS A 382 -42.06 -13.12 -9.39
C LYS A 382 -40.64 -13.37 -9.91
N ALA A 383 -39.71 -12.48 -9.63
CA ALA A 383 -38.34 -12.58 -10.14
C ALA A 383 -37.62 -13.82 -9.62
N TYR A 384 -37.87 -14.21 -8.37
CA TYR A 384 -37.34 -15.44 -7.82
C TYR A 384 -37.97 -16.69 -8.48
N CYS A 385 -39.27 -16.65 -8.77
CA CYS A 385 -39.92 -17.72 -9.53
C CYS A 385 -39.33 -17.89 -10.94
N VAL A 386 -39.09 -16.78 -11.63
CA VAL A 386 -38.39 -16.76 -12.93
C VAL A 386 -36.94 -17.23 -12.77
N TYR A 387 -36.30 -16.91 -11.65
CA TYR A 387 -34.94 -17.34 -11.36
C TYR A 387 -34.81 -18.86 -11.34
N LEU A 388 -35.72 -19.53 -10.62
CA LEU A 388 -35.80 -20.98 -10.45
C LEU A 388 -36.28 -21.72 -11.71
N ALA A 389 -37.39 -21.28 -12.30
CA ALA A 389 -38.14 -22.06 -13.30
C ALA A 389 -38.15 -21.44 -14.71
N GLY A 390 -37.48 -20.30 -14.91
CA GLY A 390 -37.41 -19.61 -16.19
C GLY A 390 -38.79 -19.28 -16.73
N GLY A 391 -39.06 -19.65 -17.99
CA GLY A 391 -40.37 -19.42 -18.63
C GLY A 391 -41.53 -20.20 -18.00
N ASN A 392 -41.25 -21.23 -17.20
CA ASN A 392 -42.26 -22.07 -16.55
C ASN A 392 -42.60 -21.59 -15.12
N TRP A 393 -42.25 -20.35 -14.77
CA TRP A 393 -42.37 -19.82 -13.42
C TRP A 393 -43.79 -19.84 -12.85
N ALA A 394 -44.81 -19.59 -13.67
CA ALA A 394 -46.21 -19.58 -13.24
C ALA A 394 -46.61 -20.96 -12.68
N ASN A 395 -46.28 -22.04 -13.39
CA ASN A 395 -46.56 -23.40 -12.93
C ASN A 395 -45.80 -23.78 -11.64
N TYR A 396 -44.67 -23.13 -11.35
CA TYR A 396 -43.84 -23.44 -10.19
C TYR A 396 -44.24 -22.65 -8.94
N CYS A 397 -44.73 -21.43 -9.09
CA CYS A 397 -45.10 -20.56 -7.97
C CYS A 397 -46.61 -20.35 -7.78
N ASP A 398 -47.40 -20.38 -8.84
CA ASP A 398 -48.84 -20.11 -8.77
C ASP A 398 -49.65 -21.42 -8.60
N ASP A 399 -49.25 -22.50 -9.29
CA ASP A 399 -50.03 -23.74 -9.35
C ASP A 399 -49.58 -24.85 -8.38
N SER A 400 -48.38 -24.74 -7.80
CA SER A 400 -47.79 -25.80 -6.95
C SER A 400 -48.17 -25.71 -5.47
N GLY A 401 -48.89 -24.65 -5.06
CA GLY A 401 -49.18 -24.33 -3.66
C GLY A 401 -47.94 -23.96 -2.83
N THR A 402 -46.76 -23.84 -3.46
CA THR A 402 -45.49 -23.52 -2.79
C THR A 402 -45.11 -22.07 -3.08
N ASN A 403 -45.17 -21.23 -2.05
CA ASN A 403 -44.92 -19.79 -2.20
C ASN A 403 -43.43 -19.43 -2.08
N TYR A 404 -42.65 -19.84 -3.08
CA TYR A 404 -41.21 -19.56 -3.14
C TYR A 404 -40.89 -18.06 -3.14
N GLY A 405 -41.74 -17.24 -3.77
CA GLY A 405 -41.63 -15.78 -3.75
C GLY A 405 -41.74 -15.21 -2.34
N ASP A 406 -42.77 -15.63 -1.57
CA ASP A 406 -42.93 -15.21 -0.18
C ASP A 406 -41.83 -15.73 0.72
N LEU A 407 -41.29 -16.93 0.47
CA LEU A 407 -40.16 -17.47 1.23
C LEU A 407 -38.93 -16.57 1.12
N VAL A 408 -38.59 -16.13 -0.09
CA VAL A 408 -37.48 -15.20 -0.31
C VAL A 408 -37.78 -13.83 0.28
N LEU A 409 -39.01 -13.32 0.17
CA LEU A 409 -39.39 -12.05 0.79
C LEU A 409 -39.30 -12.12 2.32
N TYR A 410 -39.70 -13.24 2.93
CA TYR A 410 -39.52 -13.49 4.35
C TYR A 410 -38.04 -13.43 4.72
N TRP A 411 -37.18 -14.15 4.01
CA TRP A 411 -35.75 -14.11 4.30
C TRP A 411 -35.12 -12.77 3.96
N ALA A 412 -35.62 -12.02 2.99
CA ALA A 412 -35.16 -10.68 2.73
C ALA A 412 -35.44 -9.73 3.90
N ASP A 413 -36.52 -9.95 4.63
CA ASP A 413 -36.87 -9.18 5.83
C ASP A 413 -36.28 -9.80 7.13
N ASN A 414 -35.59 -10.95 7.05
CA ASN A 414 -35.15 -11.74 8.22
C ASN A 414 -33.80 -12.47 8.03
N TYR A 415 -32.96 -12.07 7.08
CA TYR A 415 -31.74 -12.81 6.72
C TYR A 415 -30.74 -12.82 7.87
N GLU A 416 -30.82 -11.85 8.78
CA GLU A 416 -29.97 -11.75 9.97
C GLU A 416 -30.12 -12.98 10.89
N LYS A 417 -31.25 -13.71 10.83
CA LYS A 417 -31.43 -14.97 11.56
C LYS A 417 -30.59 -16.13 10.99
N LYS A 418 -29.89 -15.90 9.87
CA LYS A 418 -29.06 -16.87 9.14
C LYS A 418 -27.61 -16.42 9.02
N LEU A 419 -27.30 -15.22 9.49
CA LEU A 419 -25.94 -14.80 9.79
C LEU A 419 -25.56 -15.40 11.15
#